data_AF-F0YI02-F1
#
_entry.id   AF-F0YI02-F1
#
_cell.length_a   1.000
_cell.length_b   1.000
_cell.length_c   1.000
_cell.angle_alpha   90.00
_cell.angle_beta   90.00
_cell.angle_gamma   90.00
#
_symmetry.space_group_name_H-M   'P 1'
#
loop_
_entity.id
_entity.type
_entity.pdbx_description
1 polymer ?
#
loop_
_entity_poly.entity_id
_entity_poly.type
_entity_poly.pdbx_seq_one_letter_code
_entity_poly.pdbx_strand_id
1 'polypeptide(L)'
;AATADETFAVFATFQPLLDRPAVRRAAQRHQAELVDTVKRDVDGLKDACTKRYEGSNAAVVASLRDLPPLGGKILWARQMERRLHAQMARLSDVLGGDRAMERHPRGRALRTVADELLRHLDATPLFEEWLGTWKRATAASARAESELRGQLLLHVDVVGDARALVVNFDEDRVELFKEVKHLRWLGFKVPETIALLADEARDRYPAATALRAAVRGY
;
A
#
# COMPACT_ATOMS: atom_id res chain seq x y z
N ALA A 1 2.57 -30.21 18.44
CA ALA A 1 1.94 -30.12 17.11
C ALA A 1 2.85 -29.27 16.24
N ALA A 2 3.30 -29.79 15.10
CA ALA A 2 4.12 -29.00 14.19
C ALA A 2 3.30 -27.80 13.68
N THR A 3 3.92 -26.65 13.53
CA THR A 3 3.23 -25.46 12.97
C THR A 3 2.92 -25.70 11.49
N ALA A 4 1.91 -25.02 10.93
CA ALA A 4 1.57 -25.15 9.51
C ALA A 4 2.78 -24.86 8.61
N ASP A 5 3.62 -23.89 8.99
CA ASP A 5 4.83 -23.56 8.24
C ASP A 5 5.88 -24.69 8.29
N GLU A 6 6.04 -25.38 9.43
CA GLU A 6 6.89 -26.56 9.54
C GLU A 6 6.38 -27.71 8.68
N THR A 7 5.05 -27.93 8.62
CA THR A 7 4.48 -28.99 7.78
C THR A 7 4.66 -28.70 6.29
N PHE A 8 4.55 -27.44 5.86
CA PHE A 8 4.91 -27.03 4.49
C PHE A 8 6.39 -27.27 4.20
N ALA A 9 7.30 -26.87 5.10
CA ALA A 9 8.75 -27.04 4.90
C ALA A 9 9.18 -28.51 4.81
N VAL A 10 8.62 -29.35 5.68
CA VAL A 10 8.85 -30.80 5.66
C VAL A 10 8.32 -31.40 4.35
N PHE A 11 7.11 -31.02 3.93
CA PHE A 11 6.53 -31.53 2.69
C PHE A 11 7.33 -31.13 1.45
N ALA A 12 7.78 -29.86 1.37
CA ALA A 12 8.62 -29.37 0.29
C ALA A 12 9.94 -30.14 0.19
N THR A 13 10.57 -30.46 1.33
CA THR A 13 11.82 -31.23 1.38
C THR A 13 11.63 -32.65 0.83
N PHE A 14 10.48 -33.28 1.11
CA PHE A 14 10.17 -34.65 0.67
C PHE A 14 9.41 -34.73 -0.66
N GLN A 15 9.14 -33.60 -1.32
CA GLN A 15 8.43 -33.54 -2.60
C GLN A 15 9.06 -34.46 -3.67
N PRO A 16 10.41 -34.52 -3.84
CA PRO A 16 11.02 -35.41 -4.83
C PRO A 16 10.75 -36.90 -4.60
N LEU A 17 10.42 -37.30 -3.36
CA LEU A 17 10.11 -38.69 -3.04
C LEU A 17 8.70 -39.11 -3.50
N LEU A 18 7.84 -38.14 -3.85
CA LEU A 18 6.46 -38.37 -4.30
C LEU A 18 6.37 -38.92 -5.73
N ASP A 19 7.50 -39.04 -6.43
CA ASP A 19 7.58 -39.78 -7.69
C ASP A 19 7.24 -41.27 -7.50
N ARG A 20 7.45 -41.80 -6.29
CA ARG A 20 7.12 -43.18 -5.94
C ARG A 20 5.63 -43.34 -5.63
N PRO A 21 4.88 -44.20 -6.33
CA PRO A 21 3.41 -44.29 -6.20
C PRO A 21 2.94 -44.72 -4.80
N ALA A 22 3.71 -45.53 -4.07
CA ALA A 22 3.38 -45.92 -2.70
C ALA A 22 3.48 -44.74 -1.72
N VAL A 23 4.55 -43.94 -1.81
CA VAL A 23 4.77 -42.75 -0.97
C VAL A 23 3.75 -41.67 -1.32
N ARG A 24 3.45 -41.49 -2.61
CA ARG A 24 2.40 -40.58 -3.07
C ARG A 24 1.04 -40.91 -2.46
N ARG A 25 0.63 -42.18 -2.45
CA ARG A 25 -0.65 -42.59 -1.84
C ARG A 25 -0.69 -42.29 -0.34
N ALA A 26 0.42 -42.49 0.38
CA ALA A 26 0.49 -42.15 1.80
C ALA A 26 0.43 -40.63 2.06
N ALA A 27 1.04 -39.83 1.18
CA ALA A 27 1.11 -38.37 1.30
C ALA A 27 -0.13 -37.63 0.77
N GLN A 28 -1.00 -38.29 -0.01
CA GLN A 28 -2.17 -37.66 -0.66
C GLN A 28 -3.11 -36.94 0.31
N ARG A 29 -3.34 -37.52 1.49
CA ARG A 29 -4.20 -36.90 2.51
C ARG A 29 -3.61 -35.58 3.01
N HIS A 30 -2.32 -35.59 3.37
CA HIS A 30 -1.63 -34.39 3.82
C HIS A 30 -1.48 -33.34 2.71
N GLN A 31 -1.26 -33.77 1.47
CA GLN A 31 -1.25 -32.88 0.32
C GLN A 31 -2.59 -32.14 0.17
N ALA A 32 -3.72 -32.86 0.31
CA ALA A 32 -5.04 -32.25 0.26
C ALA A 32 -5.27 -31.25 1.41
N GLU A 33 -4.86 -31.60 2.64
CA GLU A 33 -4.94 -30.72 3.81
C GLU A 33 -4.10 -29.43 3.63
N LEU A 34 -2.91 -29.53 3.04
CA LEU A 34 -2.06 -28.38 2.73
C LEU A 34 -2.66 -27.49 1.64
N VAL A 35 -3.20 -28.07 0.56
CA VAL A 35 -3.90 -27.33 -0.49
C VAL A 35 -5.12 -26.59 0.06
N ASP A 36 -5.90 -27.22 0.93
CA ASP A 36 -7.07 -26.60 1.56
C ASP A 36 -6.66 -25.49 2.55
N THR A 37 -5.46 -25.59 3.14
CA THR A 37 -4.88 -24.52 3.97
C THR A 37 -4.48 -23.33 3.12
N VAL A 38 -3.76 -23.54 2.01
CA VAL A 38 -3.42 -22.45 1.08
C VAL A 38 -4.69 -21.79 0.53
N LYS A 39 -5.71 -22.58 0.20
CA LYS A 39 -7.01 -22.04 -0.24
C LYS A 39 -7.61 -21.09 0.80
N ARG A 40 -7.68 -21.51 2.06
CA ARG A 40 -8.20 -20.67 3.16
C ARG A 40 -7.41 -19.37 3.30
N ASP A 41 -6.09 -19.43 3.17
CA ASP A 41 -5.24 -18.25 3.25
C ASP A 41 -5.46 -17.28 2.07
N VAL A 42 -5.62 -17.82 0.85
CA VAL A 42 -5.95 -17.02 -0.34
C VAL A 42 -7.35 -16.40 -0.23
N ASP A 43 -8.34 -17.15 0.25
CA ASP A 43 -9.69 -16.63 0.50
C ASP A 43 -9.66 -15.51 1.56
N GLY A 44 -8.87 -15.67 2.62
CA GLY A 44 -8.66 -14.61 3.63
C GLY A 44 -7.97 -13.36 3.05
N LEU A 45 -7.02 -13.53 2.13
CA LEU A 45 -6.40 -12.41 1.40
C LEU A 45 -7.42 -11.72 0.48
N LYS A 46 -8.29 -12.48 -0.20
CA LYS A 46 -9.37 -11.94 -1.03
C LYS A 46 -10.37 -11.12 -0.21
N ASP A 47 -10.76 -11.61 0.95
CA ASP A 47 -11.65 -10.89 1.86
C ASP A 47 -11.01 -9.59 2.36
N ALA A 48 -9.71 -9.62 2.66
CA ALA A 48 -8.96 -8.42 3.02
C ALA A 48 -8.89 -7.41 1.86
N CYS A 49 -8.70 -7.88 0.62
CA CYS A 49 -8.73 -7.02 -0.57
C CYS A 49 -10.11 -6.38 -0.78
N THR A 50 -11.18 -7.14 -0.50
CA THR A 50 -12.58 -6.66 -0.62
C THR A 50 -12.89 -5.54 0.36
N LYS A 51 -12.39 -5.62 1.60
CA LYS A 51 -12.53 -4.56 2.62
C LYS A 51 -11.72 -3.31 2.31
N ARG A 52 -10.80 -3.39 1.33
CA ARG A 52 -9.85 -2.35 0.93
C ARG A 52 -8.95 -1.89 2.08
N TYR A 53 -8.00 -1.02 1.74
CA TYR A 53 -7.07 -0.46 2.71
C TYR A 53 -7.80 0.41 3.75
N GLU A 54 -8.74 1.23 3.32
CA GLU A 54 -9.45 2.22 4.13
C GLU A 54 -10.28 1.58 5.25
N GLY A 55 -10.83 0.38 5.01
CA GLY A 55 -11.58 -0.39 6.01
C GLY A 55 -10.71 -1.31 6.88
N SER A 56 -9.38 -1.25 6.76
CA SER A 56 -8.47 -2.16 7.44
C SER A 56 -7.77 -1.51 8.63
N ASN A 57 -7.42 -2.32 9.65
CA ASN A 57 -6.58 -1.87 10.76
C ASN A 57 -5.22 -1.35 10.30
N ALA A 58 -4.77 -1.72 9.09
CA ALA A 58 -3.53 -1.23 8.53
C ALA A 58 -3.58 0.29 8.25
N ALA A 59 -4.73 0.83 7.85
CA ALA A 59 -4.90 2.27 7.66
C ALA A 59 -4.81 3.03 8.98
N VAL A 60 -5.44 2.50 10.04
CA VAL A 60 -5.38 3.10 11.39
C VAL A 60 -3.94 3.08 11.91
N VAL A 61 -3.25 1.95 11.80
CA VAL A 61 -1.85 1.82 12.25
C VAL A 61 -0.92 2.70 11.42
N ALA A 62 -1.14 2.82 10.12
CA ALA A 62 -0.35 3.70 9.26
C ALA A 62 -0.52 5.17 9.68
N SER A 63 -1.75 5.62 9.92
CA SER A 63 -2.02 6.97 10.40
C SER A 63 -1.33 7.25 11.74
N LEU A 64 -1.40 6.32 12.70
CA LEU A 64 -0.70 6.43 13.99
C LEU A 64 0.83 6.47 13.89
N ARG A 65 1.38 6.01 12.76
CA ARG A 65 2.82 5.98 12.47
C ARG A 65 3.25 7.10 11.52
N ASP A 66 2.40 8.10 11.32
CA ASP A 66 2.62 9.23 10.40
C ASP A 66 2.90 8.80 8.95
N LEU A 67 2.41 7.63 8.54
CA LEU A 67 2.44 7.23 7.13
C LEU A 67 1.36 8.00 6.38
N PRO A 68 1.71 8.65 5.26
CA PRO A 68 0.72 9.35 4.45
C PRO A 68 -0.24 8.35 3.79
N PRO A 69 -1.47 8.79 3.46
CA PRO A 69 -2.54 7.93 3.00
C PRO A 69 -2.17 7.15 1.74
N LEU A 70 -1.62 7.80 0.70
CA LEU A 70 -1.20 7.11 -0.52
C LEU A 70 -0.05 6.13 -0.26
N GLY A 71 0.97 6.57 0.47
CA GLY A 71 2.15 5.75 0.78
C GLY A 71 1.78 4.49 1.56
N GLY A 72 0.88 4.61 2.54
CA GLY A 72 0.34 3.49 3.30
C GLY A 72 -0.47 2.53 2.45
N LYS A 73 -1.32 3.04 1.55
CA LYS A 73 -2.13 2.23 0.63
C LYS A 73 -1.27 1.42 -0.33
N ILE A 74 -0.25 2.04 -0.94
CA ILE A 74 0.70 1.35 -1.84
C ILE A 74 1.51 0.29 -1.08
N LEU A 75 1.98 0.62 0.13
CA LEU A 75 2.74 -0.33 0.95
C LEU A 75 1.89 -1.54 1.31
N TRP A 76 0.63 -1.31 1.69
CA TRP A 76 -0.33 -2.36 1.97
C TRP A 76 -0.59 -3.24 0.76
N ALA A 77 -0.81 -2.65 -0.42
CA ALA A 77 -1.03 -3.40 -1.66
C ALA A 77 0.17 -4.32 -1.97
N ARG A 78 1.40 -3.77 -1.94
CA ARG A 78 2.65 -4.54 -2.12
C ARG A 78 2.82 -5.65 -1.07
N GLN A 79 2.37 -5.43 0.16
CA GLN A 79 2.42 -6.46 1.19
C GLN A 79 1.44 -7.60 0.89
N MET A 80 0.24 -7.29 0.38
CA MET A 80 -0.71 -8.31 -0.06
C MET A 80 -0.18 -9.11 -1.25
N GLU A 81 0.42 -8.44 -2.24
CA GLU A 81 1.08 -9.09 -3.39
C GLU A 81 2.16 -10.09 -2.93
N ARG A 82 3.06 -9.66 -2.04
CA ARG A 82 4.11 -10.52 -1.47
C ARG A 82 3.53 -11.74 -0.77
N ARG A 83 2.47 -11.56 0.03
CA ARG A 83 1.79 -12.67 0.72
C ARG A 83 1.15 -13.63 -0.27
N LEU A 84 0.51 -13.11 -1.31
CA LEU A 84 -0.13 -13.92 -2.34
C LEU A 84 0.91 -14.74 -3.14
N HIS A 85 2.03 -14.12 -3.53
CA HIS A 85 3.15 -14.83 -4.16
C HIS A 85 3.72 -15.93 -3.26
N ALA A 86 3.91 -15.65 -1.97
CA ALA A 86 4.39 -16.67 -1.03
C ALA A 86 3.44 -17.87 -0.92
N GLN A 87 2.12 -17.62 -0.95
CA GLN A 87 1.12 -18.69 -0.95
C GLN A 87 1.12 -19.49 -2.25
N MET A 88 1.29 -18.84 -3.40
CA MET A 88 1.43 -19.53 -4.69
C MET A 88 2.72 -20.34 -4.77
N ALA A 89 3.83 -19.84 -4.23
CA ALA A 89 5.08 -20.59 -4.13
C ALA A 89 4.90 -21.86 -3.26
N ARG A 90 4.29 -21.73 -2.08
CA ARG A 90 3.95 -22.88 -1.22
C ARG A 90 3.08 -23.91 -1.93
N LEU A 91 2.08 -23.45 -2.69
CA LEU A 91 1.22 -24.34 -3.47
C LEU A 91 2.00 -25.08 -4.55
N SER A 92 2.90 -24.38 -5.24
CA SER A 92 3.80 -24.96 -6.24
C SER A 92 4.67 -26.04 -5.62
N ASP A 93 5.31 -25.76 -4.48
CA ASP A 93 6.14 -26.72 -3.75
C ASP A 93 5.35 -27.96 -3.31
N VAL A 94 4.10 -27.80 -2.87
CA VAL A 94 3.23 -28.91 -2.45
C VAL A 94 2.77 -29.77 -3.64
N LEU A 95 2.61 -29.17 -4.83
CA LEU A 95 2.13 -29.89 -6.02
C LEU A 95 3.28 -30.46 -6.87
N GLY A 96 4.53 -30.06 -6.62
CA GLY A 96 5.70 -30.51 -7.37
C GLY A 96 6.10 -29.60 -8.52
N GLY A 97 6.01 -28.29 -8.29
CA GLY A 97 6.38 -27.23 -9.21
C GLY A 97 5.22 -26.70 -10.05
N ASP A 98 5.49 -25.60 -10.77
CA ASP A 98 4.47 -24.82 -11.46
C ASP A 98 3.70 -25.63 -12.51
N ARG A 99 4.40 -26.50 -13.24
CA ARG A 99 3.80 -27.37 -14.27
C ARG A 99 2.79 -28.36 -13.67
N ALA A 100 3.04 -28.84 -12.46
CA ALA A 100 2.13 -29.75 -11.77
C ALA A 100 0.92 -28.98 -11.22
N MET A 101 1.14 -27.74 -10.76
CA MET A 101 0.06 -26.84 -10.34
C MET A 101 -0.92 -26.52 -11.47
N GLU A 102 -0.47 -26.35 -12.71
CA GLU A 102 -1.37 -26.08 -13.86
C GLU A 102 -2.25 -27.28 -14.22
N ARG A 103 -1.70 -28.49 -14.06
CA ARG A 103 -2.41 -29.75 -14.34
C ARG A 103 -3.43 -30.08 -13.25
N HIS A 104 -3.16 -29.67 -12.01
CA HIS A 104 -4.05 -29.94 -10.89
C HIS A 104 -5.26 -28.98 -10.93
N PRO A 105 -6.52 -29.48 -10.95
CA PRO A 105 -7.69 -28.62 -11.11
C PRO A 105 -7.82 -27.59 -9.99
N ARG A 106 -7.51 -27.96 -8.73
CA ARG A 106 -7.50 -27.00 -7.61
C ARG A 106 -6.37 -25.98 -7.73
N GLY A 107 -5.21 -26.39 -8.26
CA GLY A 107 -4.05 -25.50 -8.41
C GLY A 107 -4.31 -24.44 -9.48
N ARG A 108 -4.82 -24.85 -10.63
CA ARG A 108 -5.27 -23.96 -11.70
C ARG A 108 -6.33 -22.96 -11.22
N ALA A 109 -7.34 -23.42 -10.48
CA ALA A 109 -8.39 -22.53 -9.97
C ALA A 109 -7.83 -21.47 -9.01
N LEU A 110 -6.97 -21.87 -8.06
CA LEU A 110 -6.33 -20.93 -7.12
C LEU A 110 -5.44 -19.92 -7.83
N ARG A 111 -4.68 -20.35 -8.85
CA ARG A 111 -3.86 -19.43 -9.64
C ARG A 111 -4.68 -18.41 -10.41
N THR A 112 -5.79 -18.81 -11.04
CA THR A 112 -6.68 -17.85 -11.72
C THR A 112 -7.18 -16.77 -10.76
N VAL A 113 -7.57 -17.16 -9.54
CA VAL A 113 -8.00 -16.20 -8.50
C VAL A 113 -6.83 -15.31 -8.06
N ALA A 114 -5.64 -15.88 -7.88
CA ALA A 114 -4.45 -15.12 -7.52
C ALA A 114 -4.07 -14.09 -8.60
N ASP A 115 -4.10 -14.47 -9.88
CA ASP A 115 -3.80 -13.58 -11.00
C ASP A 115 -4.81 -12.42 -11.09
N GLU A 116 -6.09 -12.69 -10.82
CA GLU A 116 -7.12 -11.65 -10.74
C GLU A 116 -6.88 -10.69 -9.56
N LEU A 117 -6.55 -11.22 -8.38
CA LEU A 117 -6.21 -10.41 -7.21
C LEU A 117 -4.96 -9.55 -7.45
N LEU A 118 -3.92 -10.08 -8.09
CA LEU A 118 -2.71 -9.33 -8.43
C LEU A 118 -3.02 -8.13 -9.35
N ARG A 119 -3.93 -8.29 -10.32
CA ARG A 119 -4.36 -7.16 -11.15
C ARG A 119 -5.05 -6.07 -10.34
N HIS A 120 -5.80 -6.42 -9.31
CA HIS A 120 -6.45 -5.45 -8.42
C HIS A 120 -5.52 -4.80 -7.41
N LEU A 121 -4.36 -5.41 -7.14
CA LEU A 121 -3.36 -4.91 -6.20
C LEU A 121 -2.32 -3.98 -6.86
N ASP A 122 -2.37 -3.79 -8.18
CA ASP A 122 -1.45 -2.90 -8.89
C ASP A 122 -1.51 -1.48 -8.32
N ALA A 123 -0.36 -1.01 -7.83
CA ALA A 123 -0.19 0.31 -7.25
C ALA A 123 0.05 1.42 -8.29
N THR A 124 0.35 1.06 -9.54
CA THR A 124 0.58 2.00 -10.64
C THR A 124 -0.60 2.97 -10.87
N PRO A 125 -1.86 2.51 -10.99
CA PRO A 125 -3.00 3.41 -11.19
C PRO A 125 -3.20 4.38 -10.01
N LEU A 126 -2.89 3.96 -8.78
CA LEU A 126 -2.99 4.82 -7.60
C LEU A 126 -1.98 5.98 -7.67
N PHE A 127 -0.76 5.70 -8.14
CA PHE A 127 0.26 6.73 -8.34
C PHE A 127 -0.11 7.70 -9.47
N GLU A 128 -0.65 7.21 -10.57
CA GLU A 128 -1.07 8.07 -11.70
C GLU A 128 -2.25 8.98 -11.33
N GLU A 129 -3.24 8.47 -10.58
CA GLU A 129 -4.36 9.28 -10.08
C GLU A 129 -3.85 10.40 -9.16
N TRP A 130 -2.99 10.06 -8.20
CA TRP A 130 -2.34 11.04 -7.33
C TRP A 130 -1.57 12.09 -8.14
N LEU A 131 -0.80 11.65 -9.13
CA LEU A 131 -0.02 12.53 -9.98
C LEU A 131 -0.93 13.48 -10.78
N GLY A 132 -2.06 12.99 -11.29
CA GLY A 132 -3.06 13.79 -11.97
C GLY A 132 -3.73 14.82 -11.08
N THR A 133 -3.97 14.50 -9.81
CA THR A 133 -4.50 15.44 -8.81
C THR A 133 -3.51 16.57 -8.53
N TRP A 134 -2.23 16.25 -8.29
CA TRP A 134 -1.22 17.27 -8.04
C TRP A 134 -0.84 18.08 -9.28
N LYS A 135 -0.85 17.51 -10.48
CA LYS A 135 -0.69 18.28 -11.73
C LYS A 135 -1.81 19.30 -11.94
N ARG A 136 -3.05 18.95 -11.58
CA ARG A 136 -4.19 19.88 -11.63
C ARG A 136 -4.10 20.93 -10.54
N ALA A 137 -3.76 20.53 -9.31
CA ALA A 137 -3.59 21.43 -8.19
C ALA A 137 -2.49 22.45 -8.48
N THR A 138 -1.31 22.02 -8.94
CA THR A 138 -0.21 22.91 -9.33
C THR A 138 -0.58 23.86 -10.47
N ALA A 139 -1.32 23.39 -11.48
CA ALA A 139 -1.81 24.26 -12.55
C ALA A 139 -2.85 25.28 -12.09
N ALA A 140 -3.70 24.93 -11.10
CA ALA A 140 -4.65 25.85 -10.49
C ALA A 140 -3.94 26.85 -9.57
N SER A 141 -2.97 26.39 -8.76
CA SER A 141 -2.15 27.23 -7.91
C SER A 141 -1.27 28.17 -8.71
N ALA A 142 -0.75 27.80 -9.88
CA ALA A 142 -0.01 28.74 -10.74
C ALA A 142 -0.90 29.88 -11.26
N ARG A 143 -2.19 29.63 -11.48
CA ARG A 143 -3.18 30.67 -11.82
C ARG A 143 -3.51 31.54 -10.61
N ALA A 144 -3.72 30.92 -9.44
CA ALA A 144 -4.02 31.64 -8.21
C ALA A 144 -2.80 32.43 -7.69
N GLU A 145 -1.60 31.89 -7.70
CA GLU A 145 -0.35 32.55 -7.30
C GLU A 145 0.02 33.70 -8.27
N SER A 146 -0.39 33.62 -9.54
CA SER A 146 -0.30 34.77 -10.47
C SER A 146 -1.24 35.92 -10.07
N GLU A 147 -2.33 35.64 -9.36
CA GLU A 147 -3.26 36.63 -8.80
C GLU A 147 -2.91 37.02 -7.34
N LEU A 148 -2.18 36.16 -6.60
CA LEU A 148 -1.98 36.21 -5.14
C LEU A 148 -0.51 36.21 -4.70
N ARG A 149 0.40 36.80 -5.49
CA ARG A 149 1.82 37.05 -5.11
C ARG A 149 2.04 37.81 -3.78
N GLY A 150 0.99 38.15 -3.04
CA GLY A 150 1.02 38.96 -1.82
C GLY A 150 0.43 38.34 -0.55
N GLN A 151 0.09 37.04 -0.50
CA GLN A 151 -0.38 36.47 0.77
C GLN A 151 0.79 36.11 1.69
N LEU A 152 1.05 37.01 2.64
CA LEU A 152 1.84 36.79 3.85
C LEU A 152 1.46 35.46 4.51
N LEU A 153 2.43 34.78 5.14
CA LEU A 153 2.20 33.57 5.94
C LEU A 153 1.16 33.78 7.06
N LEU A 154 0.89 35.04 7.42
CA LEU A 154 -0.10 35.47 8.38
C LEU A 154 -1.15 36.31 7.67
N HIS A 155 -2.41 35.95 7.84
CA HIS A 155 -3.54 36.80 7.46
C HIS A 155 -4.49 36.97 8.65
N VAL A 156 -5.18 38.10 8.70
CA VAL A 156 -6.25 38.31 9.67
C VAL A 156 -7.52 37.79 9.01
N ASP A 157 -8.09 36.75 9.59
CA ASP A 157 -9.39 36.23 9.18
C ASP A 157 -10.49 36.82 10.08
N VAL A 158 -11.68 37.02 9.53
CA VAL A 158 -12.82 37.59 10.24
C VAL A 158 -13.86 36.51 10.41
N VAL A 159 -13.86 35.85 11.56
CA VAL A 159 -14.85 34.82 11.91
C VAL A 159 -15.94 35.50 12.74
N GLY A 160 -17.01 35.95 12.07
CA GLY A 160 -18.09 36.71 12.73
C GLY A 160 -17.67 38.14 13.07
N ASP A 161 -17.80 38.55 14.33
CA ASP A 161 -17.41 39.89 14.83
C ASP A 161 -15.99 39.91 15.45
N ALA A 162 -15.30 38.76 15.45
CA ALA A 162 -13.96 38.62 16.00
C ALA A 162 -12.91 38.49 14.88
N ARG A 163 -11.82 39.26 15.01
CA ARG A 163 -10.65 39.19 14.13
C ARG A 163 -9.66 38.18 14.72
N ALA A 164 -9.36 37.11 14.00
CA ALA A 164 -8.38 36.10 14.41
C ALA A 164 -7.18 36.14 13.46
N LEU A 165 -5.96 36.03 14.00
CA LEU A 165 -4.78 35.81 13.16
C LEU A 165 -4.81 34.34 12.72
N VAL A 166 -4.70 34.05 11.43
CA VAL A 166 -4.65 32.69 10.89
C VAL A 166 -3.41 32.54 10.02
N VAL A 167 -2.70 31.43 10.21
CA VAL A 167 -1.54 31.08 9.38
C VAL A 167 -2.05 30.52 8.07
N ASN A 168 -1.71 31.16 6.95
CA ASN A 168 -2.06 30.69 5.62
C ASN A 168 -1.03 29.64 5.15
N PHE A 169 -1.12 28.44 5.72
CA PHE A 169 -0.31 27.30 5.31
C PHE A 169 -1.23 26.11 5.05
N ASP A 170 -1.23 25.67 3.79
CA ASP A 170 -2.06 24.59 3.31
C ASP A 170 -1.63 23.25 3.92
N GLU A 171 -2.55 22.55 4.60
CA GLU A 171 -2.29 21.23 5.18
C GLU A 171 -2.03 20.19 4.09
N ASP A 172 -2.57 20.38 2.87
CA ASP A 172 -2.32 19.50 1.73
C ASP A 172 -0.83 19.53 1.32
N ARG A 173 -0.17 20.68 1.49
CA ARG A 173 1.28 20.82 1.23
C ARG A 173 2.11 20.03 2.26
N VAL A 174 1.60 19.81 3.48
CA VAL A 174 2.25 18.95 4.47
C VAL A 174 2.19 17.49 4.05
N GLU A 175 1.03 17.05 3.58
CA GLU A 175 0.84 15.70 3.07
C GLU A 175 1.72 15.46 1.83
N LEU A 176 1.81 16.44 0.93
CA LEU A 176 2.61 16.36 -0.29
C LEU A 176 4.07 15.97 -0.02
N PHE A 177 4.79 16.69 0.85
CA PHE A 177 6.21 16.39 1.05
C PHE A 177 6.41 15.05 1.78
N LYS A 178 5.47 14.66 2.65
CA LYS A 178 5.47 13.34 3.28
C LYS A 178 5.26 12.25 2.23
N GLU A 179 4.35 12.44 1.28
CA GLU A 179 4.05 11.51 0.20
C GLU A 179 5.20 11.39 -0.79
N VAL A 180 5.78 12.50 -1.25
CA VAL A 180 6.94 12.48 -2.16
C VAL A 180 8.11 11.71 -1.57
N LYS A 181 8.38 11.88 -0.26
CA LYS A 181 9.42 11.10 0.44
C LYS A 181 9.13 9.60 0.39
N HIS A 182 7.89 9.18 0.70
CA HIS A 182 7.52 7.77 0.70
C HIS A 182 7.48 7.16 -0.70
N LEU A 183 6.98 7.90 -1.70
CA LEU A 183 6.95 7.46 -3.10
C LEU A 183 8.36 7.23 -3.66
N ARG A 184 9.30 8.13 -3.35
CA ARG A 184 10.72 7.95 -3.67
C ARG A 184 11.30 6.69 -3.01
N TRP A 185 11.00 6.47 -1.73
CA TRP A 185 11.45 5.26 -1.02
C TRP A 185 10.86 3.98 -1.61
N LEU A 186 9.63 4.04 -2.11
CA LEU A 186 8.95 2.95 -2.81
C LEU A 186 9.44 2.77 -4.28
N GLY A 187 10.33 3.64 -4.78
CA GLY A 187 10.93 3.56 -6.12
C GLY A 187 10.11 4.20 -7.24
N PHE A 188 9.07 4.98 -6.91
CA PHE A 188 8.31 5.73 -7.92
C PHE A 188 9.07 6.98 -8.37
N LYS A 189 9.00 7.28 -9.66
CA LYS A 189 9.61 8.48 -10.25
C LYS A 189 8.65 9.66 -10.15
N VAL A 190 8.83 10.46 -9.12
CA VAL A 190 8.07 11.71 -8.93
C VAL A 190 8.63 12.80 -9.87
N PRO A 191 7.79 13.48 -10.68
CA PRO A 191 8.25 14.58 -11.52
C PRO A 191 8.89 15.72 -10.73
N GLU A 192 9.93 16.34 -11.30
CA GLU A 192 10.73 17.38 -10.65
C GLU A 192 9.90 18.58 -10.22
N THR A 193 8.89 18.98 -10.98
CA THR A 193 8.00 20.11 -10.64
C THR A 193 7.29 19.91 -9.30
N ILE A 194 6.82 18.68 -9.04
CA ILE A 194 6.12 18.34 -7.79
C ILE A 194 7.12 18.16 -6.65
N ALA A 195 8.29 17.61 -6.95
CA ALA A 195 9.38 17.50 -6.00
C ALA A 195 9.84 18.87 -5.49
N LEU A 196 10.02 19.85 -6.38
CA LEU A 196 10.40 21.20 -6.00
C LEU A 196 9.35 21.84 -5.09
N LEU A 197 8.07 21.72 -5.44
CA LEU A 197 6.98 22.21 -4.60
C LEU A 197 6.96 21.55 -3.21
N ALA A 198 7.23 20.25 -3.15
CA ALA A 198 7.34 19.52 -1.89
C ALA A 198 8.52 20.01 -1.04
N ASP A 199 9.68 20.28 -1.67
CA ASP A 199 10.86 20.79 -0.97
C ASP A 199 10.62 22.23 -0.47
N GLU A 200 10.01 23.11 -1.27
CA GLU A 200 9.61 24.45 -0.85
C GLU A 200 8.61 24.43 0.33
N ALA A 201 7.62 23.54 0.28
CA ALA A 201 6.66 23.36 1.37
C ALA A 201 7.35 22.87 2.65
N ARG A 202 8.30 21.94 2.53
CA ARG A 202 9.07 21.41 3.64
C ARG A 202 9.91 22.49 4.32
N ASP A 203 10.51 23.40 3.55
CA ASP A 203 11.34 24.48 4.10
C ASP A 203 10.51 25.54 4.84
N ARG A 204 9.29 25.81 4.36
CA ARG A 204 8.36 26.77 4.99
C ARG A 204 7.60 26.20 6.20
N TYR A 205 7.51 24.87 6.32
CA TYR A 205 6.73 24.18 7.36
C TYR A 205 7.15 24.52 8.80
N PRO A 206 8.45 24.57 9.17
CA PRO A 206 8.87 24.97 10.52
C PRO A 206 8.44 26.40 10.88
N ALA A 207 8.53 27.34 9.92
CA ALA A 207 8.11 28.72 10.14
C ALA A 207 6.57 28.80 10.34
N ALA A 208 5.80 28.10 9.51
CA ALA A 208 4.35 28.04 9.62
C ALA A 208 3.87 27.42 10.94
N THR A 209 4.53 26.34 11.40
CA THR A 209 4.20 25.69 12.68
C THR A 209 4.56 26.57 13.88
N ALA A 210 5.70 27.25 13.86
CA ALA A 210 6.06 28.22 14.90
C ALA A 210 5.05 29.37 15.00
N LEU A 211 4.63 29.92 13.86
CA LEU A 211 3.61 30.96 13.81
C LEU A 211 2.25 30.45 14.31
N ARG A 212 1.85 29.23 13.93
CA ARG A 212 0.57 28.62 14.37
C ARG A 212 0.58 28.38 15.89
N ALA A 213 1.72 28.03 16.46
CA ALA A 213 1.88 27.90 17.90
C ALA A 213 1.82 29.27 18.62
N ALA A 214 2.49 30.29 18.07
CA ALA A 214 2.48 31.65 18.62
C ALA A 214 1.06 32.24 18.62
N VAL A 215 0.33 32.10 17.52
CA VAL A 215 -1.05 32.57 17.38
C VAL A 215 -2.01 31.90 18.36
N ARG A 216 -1.85 30.59 18.61
CA ARG A 216 -2.68 29.86 19.58
C ARG A 216 -2.38 30.23 21.04
N GLY A 217 -1.17 30.74 21.30
CA GLY A 217 -0.74 31.15 22.63
C GLY A 217 -1.15 32.58 23.02
N TYR A 218 -1.59 33.39 22.05
CA TYR A 218 -2.13 34.74 22.24
C TYR A 218 -3.66 34.69 22.35
#